data_AF-A0A8T3WM99-F1
#
_entry.id   AF-A0A8T3WM99-F1
#
_cell.length_a   1.000
_cell.length_b   1.000
_cell.length_c   1.000
_cell.angle_alpha   90.00
_cell.angle_beta   90.00
_cell.angle_gamma   90.00
#
_symmetry.space_group_name_H-M   'P 1'
#
loop_
_entity.id
_entity.type
_entity.pdbx_description
1 polymer ?
#
loop_
_entity_poly.entity_id
_entity_poly.type
_entity_poly.pdbx_seq_one_letter_code
_entity_poly.pdbx_strand_id
1 'polypeptide(L)'
;MTIVSFNFTKIEAEKKEAGKGKININNNVAITDVGEKDLSLGNEKQKVLSFTFEFTSTYEPKIGLIRLVGDVLYMDDSKKVKQILDDWKKDKKLPKDIMTGILNTILNRSNVQALILSQDVNLPPPILLPKVQVEQKKS
;
A
#
# COMPACT_ATOMS: atom_id res chain seq x y z
N MET A 1 18.10 -0.10 7.75
CA MET A 1 16.75 -0.23 7.17
C MET A 1 15.72 0.39 8.11
N THR A 2 15.26 1.60 7.80
CA THR A 2 14.21 2.28 8.59
C THR A 2 13.22 2.95 7.64
N ILE A 3 11.93 2.65 7.79
CA ILE A 3 10.88 3.43 7.14
C ILE A 3 10.64 4.66 8.00
N VAL A 4 10.93 5.83 7.44
CA VAL A 4 10.94 7.10 8.18
C VAL A 4 9.58 7.78 8.11
N SER A 5 8.91 7.66 6.97
CA SER A 5 7.61 8.28 6.75
C SER A 5 6.77 7.46 5.80
N PHE A 6 5.45 7.56 5.98
CA PHE A 6 4.46 6.98 5.10
C PHE A 6 3.29 7.96 5.05
N ASN A 7 2.88 8.36 3.86
CA ASN A 7 1.73 9.22 3.66
C ASN A 7 0.93 8.81 2.42
N PHE A 8 -0.35 9.21 2.40
CA PHE A 8 -1.18 9.13 1.20
C PHE A 8 -1.20 10.50 0.54
N THR A 9 -0.94 10.53 -0.76
CA THR A 9 -1.01 11.73 -1.60
C THR A 9 -2.37 11.85 -2.29
N LYS A 10 -3.04 10.71 -2.54
CA LYS A 10 -4.41 10.67 -3.07
C LYS A 10 -5.18 9.51 -2.46
N ILE A 11 -6.42 9.79 -2.07
CA ILE A 11 -7.39 8.78 -1.61
C ILE A 11 -8.64 8.95 -2.47
N GLU A 12 -9.07 7.86 -3.10
CA GLU A 12 -10.25 7.82 -3.94
C GLU A 12 -11.05 6.56 -3.58
N ALA A 13 -12.33 6.75 -3.25
CA ALA A 13 -13.24 5.66 -2.95
C ALA A 13 -14.56 5.94 -3.69
N GLU A 14 -14.98 4.99 -4.50
CA GLU A 14 -16.15 5.11 -5.36
C GLU A 14 -17.01 3.86 -5.21
N LYS A 15 -18.26 4.03 -4.77
CA LYS A 15 -19.29 3.00 -4.88
C LYS A 15 -20.12 3.26 -6.14
N LYS A 16 -20.20 2.26 -6.99
CA LYS A 16 -21.03 2.21 -8.19
C LYS A 16 -22.29 1.40 -7.91
N GLU A 17 -23.17 1.30 -8.90
CA GLU A 17 -24.39 0.51 -8.76
C GLU A 17 -24.07 -0.96 -8.50
N ALA A 18 -24.79 -1.55 -7.54
CA ALA A 18 -24.61 -2.94 -7.18
C ALA A 18 -25.14 -3.85 -8.31
N GLY A 19 -24.23 -4.48 -9.05
CA GLY A 19 -24.58 -5.61 -9.91
C GLY A 19 -25.15 -6.75 -9.06
N LYS A 20 -26.22 -7.39 -9.52
CA LYS A 20 -26.76 -8.60 -8.87
C LYS A 20 -25.77 -9.75 -9.07
N GLY A 21 -25.17 -10.29 -8.01
CA GLY A 21 -24.29 -11.47 -8.12
C GLY A 21 -23.28 -11.64 -7.00
N LYS A 22 -22.36 -12.60 -7.19
CA LYS A 22 -21.22 -12.80 -6.29
C LYS A 22 -20.25 -11.62 -6.46
N ILE A 23 -19.89 -11.01 -5.35
CA ILE A 23 -18.90 -9.93 -5.30
C ILE A 23 -17.51 -10.56 -5.29
N ASN A 24 -16.67 -10.20 -6.25
CA ASN A 24 -15.25 -10.54 -6.24
C ASN A 24 -14.43 -9.29 -5.91
N ILE A 25 -13.45 -9.44 -5.02
CA ILE A 25 -12.60 -8.32 -4.56
C ILE A 25 -11.17 -8.63 -4.99
N ASN A 26 -10.59 -7.73 -5.77
CA ASN A 26 -9.20 -7.85 -6.22
C ASN A 26 -8.38 -6.69 -5.64
N ASN A 27 -7.38 -7.02 -4.82
CA ASN A 27 -6.46 -6.06 -4.24
C ASN A 27 -5.12 -6.15 -4.95
N ASN A 28 -4.68 -5.04 -5.53
CA ASN A 28 -3.40 -4.91 -6.21
C ASN A 28 -2.56 -3.80 -5.58
N VAL A 29 -1.24 -4.01 -5.52
CA VAL A 29 -0.28 -2.99 -5.09
C VAL A 29 0.84 -2.90 -6.13
N ALA A 30 1.20 -1.68 -6.51
CA ALA A 30 2.28 -1.41 -7.43
C ALA A 30 3.14 -0.25 -6.94
N ILE A 31 4.45 -0.38 -7.06
CA ILE A 31 5.39 0.73 -6.89
C ILE A 31 5.51 1.40 -8.26
N THR A 32 5.08 2.66 -8.34
CA THR A 32 5.01 3.41 -9.61
C THR A 32 6.28 4.20 -9.88
N ASP A 33 6.95 4.68 -8.83
CA ASP A 33 8.18 5.47 -8.96
C ASP A 33 9.10 5.31 -7.75
N VAL A 34 10.41 5.51 -7.97
CA VAL A 34 11.43 5.53 -6.92
C VAL A 34 12.37 6.70 -7.16
N GLY A 35 12.38 7.64 -6.23
CA GLY A 35 13.21 8.84 -6.26
C GLY A 35 14.13 8.97 -5.05
N GLU A 36 15.03 9.95 -5.09
CA GLU A 36 15.84 10.37 -3.94
C GLU A 36 15.30 11.70 -3.40
N LYS A 37 15.20 11.84 -2.08
CA LYS A 37 14.86 13.09 -1.40
C LYS A 37 15.88 13.35 -0.31
N ASP A 38 16.19 14.62 -0.07
CA ASP A 38 16.96 15.03 1.10
C ASP A 38 15.98 15.25 2.27
N LEU A 39 16.15 14.47 3.34
CA LEU A 39 15.43 14.64 4.58
C LEU A 39 16.29 15.42 5.56
N SER A 40 15.81 16.59 6.00
CA SER A 40 16.46 17.38 7.05
C SER A 40 16.10 16.81 8.42
N LEU A 41 17.08 16.21 9.11
CA LEU A 41 16.95 15.74 10.48
C LEU A 41 17.78 16.66 11.39
N GLY A 42 17.15 17.74 11.87
CA GLY A 42 17.85 18.80 12.59
C GLY A 42 18.78 19.58 11.65
N ASN A 43 20.07 19.64 11.99
CA ASN A 43 21.09 20.38 11.23
C ASN A 43 21.74 19.56 10.09
N GLU A 44 21.42 18.28 9.96
CA GLU A 44 22.00 17.40 8.94
C GLU A 44 20.97 17.04 7.86
N LYS A 45 21.41 17.05 6.61
CA LYS A 45 20.63 16.57 5.46
C LYS A 45 21.03 15.14 5.15
N GLN A 46 20.09 14.21 5.28
CA GLN A 46 20.31 12.81 4.96
C GLN A 46 19.54 12.42 3.70
N LYS A 47 20.22 11.76 2.77
CA LYS A 47 19.60 11.25 1.54
C LYS A 47 18.74 10.03 1.87
N VAL A 48 17.48 10.08 1.46
CA VAL A 48 16.49 9.01 1.62
C VAL A 48 15.88 8.65 0.28
N LEU A 49 15.37 7.43 0.15
CA LEU A 49 14.59 7.00 -1.01
C LEU A 49 13.11 7.27 -0.79
N SER A 50 12.44 7.79 -1.81
CA SER A 50 10.99 7.99 -1.86
C SER A 50 10.41 6.96 -2.80
N PHE A 51 9.53 6.10 -2.31
CA PHE A 51 8.81 5.09 -3.09
C PHE A 51 7.36 5.53 -3.27
N THR A 52 7.00 5.89 -4.48
CA THR A 52 5.61 6.20 -4.85
C THR A 52 4.90 4.89 -5.13
N PHE A 53 3.75 4.69 -4.49
CA PHE A 53 2.95 3.48 -4.66
C PHE A 53 1.51 3.79 -5.01
N GLU A 54 0.87 2.81 -5.63
CA GLU A 54 -0.56 2.77 -5.89
C GLU A 54 -1.11 1.43 -5.38
N PHE A 55 -2.10 1.53 -4.50
CA PHE A 55 -2.90 0.41 -4.04
C PHE A 55 -4.33 0.55 -4.58
N THR A 56 -4.86 -0.53 -5.14
CA THR A 56 -6.17 -0.55 -5.78
C THR A 56 -6.95 -1.76 -5.32
N SER A 57 -8.16 -1.53 -4.80
CA SER A 57 -9.13 -2.57 -4.44
C SER A 57 -10.36 -2.42 -5.34
N THR A 58 -10.52 -3.36 -6.27
CA THR A 58 -11.59 -3.36 -7.27
C THR A 58 -12.67 -4.36 -6.89
N TYR A 59 -13.93 -3.92 -6.94
CA TYR A 59 -15.09 -4.74 -6.63
C TYR A 59 -15.85 -5.09 -7.91
N GLU A 60 -15.86 -6.37 -8.27
CA GLU A 60 -16.49 -6.87 -9.48
C GLU A 60 -17.85 -7.54 -9.20
N PRO A 61 -18.81 -7.46 -10.15
CA PRO A 61 -18.74 -6.71 -11.41
C PRO A 61 -19.16 -5.24 -11.22
N LYS A 62 -18.20 -4.31 -11.33
CA LYS A 62 -18.40 -2.84 -11.31
C LYS A 62 -19.17 -2.30 -10.09
N ILE A 63 -18.93 -2.85 -8.91
CA ILE A 63 -19.60 -2.41 -7.67
C ILE A 63 -18.89 -1.21 -7.06
N GLY A 64 -17.59 -1.07 -7.28
CA GLY A 64 -16.83 0.03 -6.74
C GLY A 64 -15.33 -0.13 -6.89
N LEU A 65 -14.61 0.89 -6.47
CA LEU A 65 -13.16 0.99 -6.52
C LEU A 65 -12.66 1.78 -5.30
N ILE A 66 -11.61 1.29 -4.66
CA ILE A 66 -10.81 2.09 -3.72
C ILE A 66 -9.41 2.19 -4.30
N ARG A 67 -8.91 3.40 -4.47
CA ARG A 67 -7.58 3.70 -5.01
C ARG A 67 -6.84 4.61 -4.05
N LEU A 68 -5.72 4.13 -3.54
CA LEU A 68 -4.84 4.83 -2.60
C LEU A 68 -3.49 5.03 -3.25
N VAL A 69 -3.06 6.28 -3.38
CA VAL A 69 -1.73 6.64 -3.87
C VAL A 69 -0.98 7.33 -2.76
N GLY A 70 0.30 7.04 -2.62
CA GLY A 70 1.11 7.59 -1.55
C GLY A 70 2.59 7.41 -1.75
N ASP A 71 3.34 7.91 -0.77
CA ASP A 71 4.79 7.84 -0.73
C ASP A 71 5.28 7.18 0.55
N VAL A 72 6.31 6.34 0.42
CA VAL A 72 7.07 5.78 1.54
C VAL A 72 8.49 6.34 1.51
N LEU A 73 8.95 6.93 2.61
CA LEU A 73 10.33 7.35 2.77
C LEU A 73 11.13 6.25 3.47
N TYR A 74 12.19 5.81 2.81
CA TYR A 74 13.09 4.75 3.25
C TYR A 74 14.49 5.31 3.45
N MET A 75 15.06 5.03 4.63
CA MET A 75 16.38 5.46 5.00
C MET A 75 17.28 4.26 5.28
N ASP A 76 18.48 4.32 4.72
CA ASP A 76 19.53 3.33 4.87
C ASP A 76 20.89 3.98 4.59
N ASP A 77 21.96 3.19 4.62
CA ASP A 77 23.31 3.67 4.30
C ASP A 77 23.37 4.37 2.94
N SER A 78 24.04 5.53 2.86
CA SER A 78 24.13 6.34 1.63
C SER A 78 24.67 5.57 0.42
N LYS A 79 25.53 4.55 0.65
CA LYS A 79 26.01 3.66 -0.42
C LYS A 79 24.90 2.76 -0.97
N LYS A 80 24.09 2.17 -0.09
CA LYS A 80 22.96 1.31 -0.47
C LYS A 80 21.87 2.13 -1.17
N VAL A 81 21.54 3.32 -0.65
CA VAL A 81 20.56 4.22 -1.26
C VAL A 81 20.90 4.51 -2.72
N LYS A 82 22.16 4.87 -3.01
CA LYS A 82 22.63 5.10 -4.39
C LYS A 82 22.54 3.84 -5.25
N GLN A 83 22.98 2.70 -4.72
CA GLN A 83 22.93 1.44 -5.44
C GLN A 83 21.50 1.05 -5.83
N ILE A 84 20.56 1.14 -4.89
CA ILE A 84 19.14 0.83 -5.14
C ILE A 84 18.56 1.77 -6.19
N LEU A 85 18.90 3.06 -6.14
CA LEU A 85 18.45 4.04 -7.11
C LEU A 85 18.98 3.75 -8.52
N ASP A 86 20.26 3.37 -8.62
CA ASP A 86 20.89 3.02 -9.89
C ASP A 86 20.31 1.72 -10.46
N ASP A 87 20.08 0.71 -9.62
CA ASP A 87 19.44 -0.55 -10.01
C ASP A 87 17.99 -0.33 -10.48
N TRP A 88 17.24 0.55 -9.82
CA TRP A 88 15.90 0.95 -10.25
C TRP A 88 15.94 1.69 -11.60
N LYS A 89 16.88 2.62 -11.80
CA LYS A 89 17.00 3.36 -13.06
C LYS A 89 17.40 2.47 -14.24
N LYS A 90 18.22 1.43 -14.00
CA LYS A 90 18.67 0.50 -15.04
C LYS A 90 17.60 -0.52 -15.39
N ASP A 91 17.08 -1.22 -14.38
CA ASP A 91 16.28 -2.43 -14.58
C ASP A 91 14.86 -2.35 -13.99
N LYS A 92 14.51 -1.24 -13.33
CA LYS A 92 13.29 -1.12 -12.48
C LYS A 92 13.15 -2.27 -11.49
N LYS A 93 14.29 -2.76 -10.99
CA LYS A 93 14.36 -3.84 -10.01
C LYS A 93 14.81 -3.29 -8.68
N LEU A 94 14.12 -3.72 -7.63
CA LEU A 94 14.53 -3.49 -6.25
C LEU A 94 15.06 -4.80 -5.67
N PRO A 95 16.04 -4.74 -4.76
CA PRO A 95 16.44 -5.90 -3.97
C PRO A 95 15.21 -6.53 -3.29
N LYS A 96 15.11 -7.86 -3.32
CA LYS A 96 13.92 -8.58 -2.82
C LYS A 96 13.61 -8.27 -1.36
N ASP A 97 14.62 -8.10 -0.51
CA ASP A 97 14.45 -7.78 0.90
C ASP A 97 13.79 -6.42 1.11
N ILE A 98 14.22 -5.42 0.33
CA ILE A 98 13.69 -4.05 0.39
C ILE A 98 12.28 -4.01 -0.19
N MET A 99 12.07 -4.64 -1.35
CA MET A 99 10.76 -4.76 -1.97
C MET A 99 9.74 -5.38 -1.01
N THR A 100 10.10 -6.48 -0.36
CA THR A 100 9.21 -7.19 0.58
C THR A 100 8.86 -6.31 1.79
N GLY A 101 9.84 -5.62 2.38
CA GLY A 101 9.61 -4.72 3.51
C GLY A 101 8.69 -3.54 3.14
N ILE A 102 8.91 -2.93 1.97
CA ILE A 102 8.11 -1.81 1.47
C ILE A 102 6.68 -2.28 1.16
N LEU A 103 6.53 -3.37 0.40
CA LEU A 103 5.22 -3.92 0.06
C LEU A 103 4.41 -4.31 1.29
N ASN A 104 5.02 -4.97 2.28
CA ASN A 104 4.33 -5.33 3.51
C ASN A 104 3.85 -4.09 4.28
N THR A 105 4.66 -3.03 4.31
CA THR A 105 4.29 -1.78 4.97
C THR A 105 3.14 -1.08 4.24
N ILE A 106 3.20 -1.02 2.91
CA ILE A 106 2.14 -0.47 2.07
C ILE A 106 0.86 -1.27 2.27
N LEU A 107 0.91 -2.60 2.13
CA LEU A 107 -0.25 -3.47 2.26
C LEU A 107 -0.90 -3.32 3.64
N ASN A 108 -0.12 -3.32 4.72
CA ASN A 108 -0.68 -3.19 6.06
C ASN A 108 -1.45 -1.86 6.23
N ARG A 109 -0.83 -0.73 5.85
CA ARG A 109 -1.46 0.59 6.00
C ARG A 109 -2.62 0.80 5.02
N SER A 110 -2.47 0.37 3.78
CA SER A 110 -3.49 0.49 2.73
C SER A 110 -4.68 -0.41 3.03
N ASN A 111 -4.50 -1.62 3.56
CA ASN A 111 -5.61 -2.51 3.93
C ASN A 111 -6.45 -1.89 5.06
N VAL A 112 -5.81 -1.29 6.07
CA VAL A 112 -6.53 -0.61 7.16
C VAL A 112 -7.33 0.59 6.61
N GLN A 113 -6.74 1.42 5.76
CA GLN A 113 -7.46 2.54 5.16
C GLN A 113 -8.57 2.08 4.21
N ALA A 114 -8.31 1.07 3.38
CA ALA A 114 -9.32 0.53 2.48
C ALA A 114 -10.49 -0.08 3.25
N LEU A 115 -10.25 -0.67 4.43
CA LEU A 115 -11.32 -1.13 5.32
C LEU A 115 -12.19 0.04 5.80
N ILE A 116 -11.59 1.11 6.31
CA ILE A 116 -12.32 2.30 6.77
C ILE A 116 -13.13 2.91 5.62
N LEU A 117 -12.49 3.14 4.47
CA LEU A 117 -13.15 3.70 3.30
C LEU A 117 -14.26 2.81 2.76
N SER A 118 -14.08 1.48 2.78
CA SER A 118 -15.15 0.55 2.38
C SER A 118 -16.38 0.71 3.26
N GLN A 119 -16.21 0.97 4.56
CA GLN A 119 -17.32 1.26 5.45
C GLN A 119 -17.99 2.59 5.10
N ASP A 120 -17.21 3.64 4.87
CA ASP A 120 -17.71 4.99 4.55
C ASP A 120 -18.52 5.01 3.25
N VAL A 121 -18.05 4.30 2.21
CA VAL A 121 -18.76 4.20 0.93
C VAL A 121 -19.72 3.01 0.86
N ASN A 122 -19.92 2.28 1.96
CA ASN A 122 -20.84 1.13 2.04
C ASN A 122 -20.53 0.03 0.99
N LEU A 123 -19.24 -0.28 0.84
CA LEU A 123 -18.70 -1.44 0.13
C LEU A 123 -18.39 -2.57 1.14
N PRO A 124 -18.40 -3.83 0.72
CA PRO A 124 -17.97 -4.92 1.59
C PRO A 124 -16.49 -4.76 1.96
N PRO A 125 -16.04 -5.28 3.13
CA PRO A 125 -14.64 -5.21 3.52
C PRO A 125 -13.70 -5.81 2.46
N PRO A 126 -12.62 -5.13 2.08
CA PRO A 126 -11.66 -5.62 1.09
C PRO A 126 -10.79 -6.77 1.59
N ILE A 127 -10.84 -7.03 2.91
CA ILE A 127 -10.10 -8.08 3.60
C ILE A 127 -11.08 -9.02 4.31
N LEU A 128 -10.72 -10.29 4.40
CA LEU A 128 -11.46 -11.26 5.20
C LEU A 128 -11.25 -10.93 6.68
N LEU A 129 -12.30 -10.43 7.33
CA LEU A 129 -12.27 -10.21 8.77
C LEU A 129 -12.35 -11.56 9.50
N PRO A 130 -11.61 -11.74 10.60
CA PRO A 130 -11.73 -12.92 11.43
C PRO A 130 -13.15 -13.02 11.98
N LYS A 131 -13.79 -14.18 11.78
CA LYS A 131 -15.10 -14.47 12.35
C LYS A 131 -14.91 -15.35 13.58
N VAL A 132 -15.55 -14.97 14.70
CA VAL A 132 -15.64 -15.86 15.86
C VAL A 132 -16.53 -17.02 15.47
N GLN A 133 -15.95 -18.21 15.33
CA GLN A 133 -16.73 -19.44 15.25
C GLN A 133 -17.12 -19.82 16.67
N VAL A 134 -18.41 -19.68 16.99
CA VAL A 134 -18.96 -20.31 18.19
C VAL A 134 -19.03 -21.80 17.87
N GLU A 135 -18.07 -22.58 18.39
CA GLU A 135 -18.21 -24.04 18.40
C GLU A 135 -19.47 -24.39 19.18
N GLN A 136 -20.52 -24.78 18.46
CA GLN A 136 -21.66 -25.43 19.08
C GLN A 136 -21.14 -26.76 19.65
N LYS A 137 -20.91 -26.79 20.96
CA LYS A 137 -20.83 -28.05 21.71
C LYS A 137 -22.08 -28.85 21.37
N LYS A 138 -21.92 -29.89 20.55
CA LYS A 138 -22.94 -30.92 20.38
C LYS A 138 -23.20 -31.50 21.76
N SER A 139 -24.40 -31.22 22.28
CA SER A 139 -24.94 -31.88 23.47
C SER A 139 -25.61 -33.20 23.08
#